data_AF-A0A4P6HMD0-F1
#
_entry.id   AF-A0A4P6HMD0-F1
#
_cell.length_a   1.000
_cell.length_b   1.000
_cell.length_c   1.000
_cell.angle_alpha   90.00
_cell.angle_beta   90.00
_cell.angle_gamma   90.00
#
_symmetry.space_group_name_H-M   'P 1'
#
loop_
_entity.id
_entity.type
_entity.pdbx_description
1 polymer ?
#
loop_
_entity_poly.entity_id
_entity_poly.type
_entity_poly.pdbx_seq_one_letter_code
_entity_poly.pdbx_strand_id
1 'polypeptide(L)' 'MPDKDIKEIAHCVYMIDLVLREIMHSQSITKKDFATQCIIDSFVRILREEGYSVTPARLRKMLAYAH' A
#
# COMPACT_ATOMS: atom_id res chain seq x y z
N MET A 1 15.94 3.72 -16.30
CA MET A 1 15.69 4.99 -15.58
C MET A 1 16.31 4.82 -14.20
N PRO A 2 16.97 5.84 -13.60
CA PRO A 2 17.32 5.76 -12.20
C PRO A 2 16.04 5.50 -11.40
N ASP A 3 16.05 4.50 -10.52
CA ASP A 3 14.91 4.20 -9.68
C ASP A 3 14.52 5.46 -8.90
N LYS A 4 13.27 5.92 -9.06
CA LYS A 4 12.75 7.05 -8.29
C LYS A 4 12.84 6.73 -6.80
N ASP A 5 13.22 7.70 -5.97
CA ASP A 5 13.42 7.48 -4.54
C ASP A 5 12.06 7.20 -3.88
N ILE A 6 12.00 6.13 -3.10
CA ILE A 6 10.80 5.74 -2.36
C ILE A 6 10.40 6.78 -1.29
N LYS A 7 11.31 7.68 -0.92
CA LYS A 7 10.99 8.82 -0.04
C LYS A 7 10.01 9.80 -0.70
N GLU A 8 9.94 9.86 -2.02
CA GLU A 8 9.02 10.74 -2.76
C GLU A 8 7.56 10.30 -2.61
N ILE A 9 7.30 9.03 -2.26
CA ILE A 9 5.95 8.47 -2.13
C ILE A 9 5.47 8.34 -0.68
N ALA A 10 6.16 8.96 0.29
CA ALA A 10 5.80 8.86 1.71
C ALA A 10 4.34 9.28 1.98
N HIS A 11 3.86 10.34 1.32
CA HIS A 11 2.46 10.76 1.45
C HIS A 11 1.50 9.71 0.87
N CYS A 12 1.82 9.11 -0.28
CA CYS A 12 0.97 8.08 -0.89
C CYS A 12 0.87 6.83 -0.01
N VAL A 13 1.97 6.43 0.61
CA VAL A 13 2.01 5.32 1.57
C VAL A 13 1.13 5.61 2.79
N TYR A 14 1.19 6.84 3.32
CA TYR A 14 0.32 7.26 4.43
C TYR A 14 -1.16 7.22 4.06
N MET A 15 -1.55 7.66 2.85
CA MET A 15 -2.95 7.60 2.41
C MET A 15 -3.46 6.16 2.35
N ILE A 16 -2.63 5.22 1.92
CA ILE A 16 -3.01 3.80 1.92
C ILE A 16 -3.14 3.26 3.33
N ASP A 17 -2.27 3.68 4.24
CA ASP A 17 -2.39 3.30 5.64
C ASP A 17 -3.77 3.70 6.22
N LEU A 18 -4.26 4.89 5.89
CA LEU A 18 -5.59 5.36 6.29
C LEU A 18 -6.71 4.48 5.70
N VAL A 19 -6.64 4.16 4.41
CA VAL A 19 -7.62 3.30 3.73
C VAL A 19 -7.64 1.90 4.35
N LEU A 20 -6.46 1.35 4.65
CA LEU A 20 -6.36 0.02 5.26
C LEU A 20 -6.92 0.02 6.69
N ARG A 21 -6.71 1.08 7.47
CA ARG A 21 -7.38 1.25 8.78
C ARG A 21 -8.89 1.27 8.63
N GLU A 22 -9.42 2.01 7.66
CA GLU A 22 -10.87 2.06 7.42
C GLU A 22 -11.42 0.67 7.07
N ILE A 23 -10.71 -0.09 6.26
CA ILE A 23 -11.10 -1.48 5.91
C ILE A 23 -11.12 -2.39 7.13
N MET A 24 -10.10 -2.27 7.99
CA MET A 24 -10.01 -3.07 9.20
C MET A 24 -11.13 -2.75 10.20
N HIS A 25 -11.53 -1.49 10.31
CA HIS A 25 -12.58 -1.04 11.23
C HIS A 25 -13.99 -1.07 10.63
N SER A 26 -14.13 -1.24 9.31
CA SER A 26 -15.43 -1.36 8.65
C SER A 26 -16.17 -2.62 9.08
N GLN A 27 -17.47 -2.47 9.39
CA GLN A 27 -18.39 -3.57 9.65
C GLN A 27 -18.97 -4.15 8.34
N SER A 28 -18.93 -3.38 7.26
CA SER A 28 -19.49 -3.77 5.96
C SER A 28 -18.56 -4.65 5.14
N ILE A 29 -17.26 -4.62 5.44
CA ILE A 29 -16.26 -5.43 4.74
C ILE A 29 -16.04 -6.73 5.49
N THR A 30 -16.58 -7.81 4.94
CA THR A 30 -16.48 -9.16 5.52
C THR A 30 -15.15 -9.86 5.21
N LYS A 31 -14.55 -9.60 4.04
CA LYS A 31 -13.27 -10.21 3.60
C LYS A 31 -12.11 -9.21 3.69
N LYS A 32 -11.76 -8.80 4.92
CA LYS A 32 -10.75 -7.76 5.19
C LYS A 32 -9.37 -8.10 4.64
N ASP A 33 -8.92 -9.34 4.81
CA ASP A 33 -7.62 -9.80 4.32
C ASP A 33 -7.53 -9.73 2.79
N PHE A 34 -8.60 -10.15 2.11
CA PHE A 34 -8.69 -10.07 0.66
C PHE A 34 -8.69 -8.62 0.17
N ALA A 35 -9.51 -7.76 0.79
CA ALA A 35 -9.56 -6.34 0.44
C ALA A 35 -8.19 -5.65 0.63
N THR A 36 -7.52 -5.95 1.75
CA THR A 36 -6.17 -5.47 2.06
C THR A 36 -5.16 -5.92 1.01
N GLN A 37 -5.19 -7.21 0.65
CA GLN A 37 -4.31 -7.77 -0.39
C GLN A 37 -4.52 -7.08 -1.73
N CYS A 38 -5.77 -6.92 -2.18
CA CYS A 38 -6.08 -6.27 -3.46
C CYS A 38 -5.56 -4.83 -3.54
N ILE A 39 -5.64 -4.07 -2.44
CA ILE A 39 -5.15 -2.70 -2.39
C ILE A 39 -3.63 -2.65 -2.46
N ILE A 40 -2.95 -3.50 -1.69
CA ILE A 40 -1.49 -3.60 -1.70
C ILE A 40 -1.01 -3.96 -3.11
N ASP A 41 -1.61 -4.96 -3.75
CA ASP A 41 -1.22 -5.40 -5.09
C ASP A 41 -1.47 -4.32 -6.14
N SER A 42 -2.61 -3.63 -6.05
CA SER A 42 -2.94 -2.52 -6.96
C SER A 42 -1.93 -1.39 -6.84
N PHE A 43 -1.54 -1.02 -5.60
CA PHE A 43 -0.59 0.06 -5.40
C PHE A 43 0.84 -0.31 -5.81
N VAL A 44 1.27 -1.54 -5.53
CA VAL A 44 2.55 -2.06 -6.04
C VAL A 44 2.58 -1.98 -7.57
N ARG A 45 1.48 -2.33 -8.25
CA ARG A 45 1.39 -2.22 -9.71
C ARG A 45 1.52 -0.77 -10.18
N ILE A 46 0.74 0.15 -9.61
CA ILE A 46 0.77 1.58 -9.95
C ILE A 46 2.18 2.15 -9.76
N LEU A 47 2.81 1.89 -8.62
CA LEU A 47 4.16 2.38 -8.33
C LEU A 47 5.20 1.83 -9.31
N ARG A 48 5.08 0.57 -9.73
CA ARG A 48 5.97 -0.02 -10.73
C ARG A 48 5.77 0.61 -12.11
N GLU A 49 4.53 0.86 -12.51
CA GLU A 49 4.20 1.57 -13.75
C GLU A 49 4.78 3.00 -13.75
N GLU A 50 4.79 3.65 -12.59
CA GLU A 50 5.41 4.97 -12.38
C GLU A 50 6.95 4.94 -12.29
N GLY A 51 7.58 3.75 -12.35
CA GLY A 51 9.04 3.59 -12.33
C GLY A 51 9.66 3.49 -10.93
N TYR A 52 8.87 3.22 -9.89
CA TYR A 52 9.38 2.92 -8.55
C TYR A 52 9.63 1.42 -8.38
N SER A 53 10.82 1.08 -7.88
CA SER A 53 11.20 -0.30 -7.56
C SER A 53 10.62 -0.74 -6.19
N VAL A 54 9.32 -1.07 -6.20
CA VAL A 54 8.57 -1.52 -5.01
C VAL A 54 8.10 -2.96 -5.15
N THR A 55 8.20 -3.72 -4.06
CA THR A 55 7.65 -5.07 -3.94
C THR A 55 6.54 -5.08 -2.89
N PRO A 56 5.61 -6.06 -2.91
CA PRO A 56 4.57 -6.16 -1.88
C PRO A 56 5.15 -6.24 -0.46
N ALA A 57 6.24 -7.00 -0.28
CA ALA A 57 6.93 -7.09 1.01
C ALA A 57 7.55 -5.76 1.45
N ARG A 58 8.13 -5.00 0.50
CA ARG A 58 8.70 -3.68 0.80
C ARG A 58 7.61 -2.67 1.17
N LEU A 59 6.51 -2.65 0.42
CA LEU A 59 5.37 -1.78 0.72
C LEU A 59 4.77 -2.10 2.09
N ARG A 60 4.57 -3.38 2.42
CA ARG A 60 4.06 -3.80 3.74
C ARG A 60 4.91 -3.31 4.91
N LYS A 61 6.24 -3.30 4.78
CA LYS A 61 7.14 -2.76 5.81
C LYS A 61 7.04 -1.24 5.99
N MET A 62 6.53 -0.54 4.98
CA MET A 62 6.34 0.91 5.02
C MET A 62 4.96 1.30 5.55
N LEU A 63 4.01 0.36 5.59
CA LEU A 63 2.67 0.59 6.09
C LEU A 63 2.67 0.45 7.61
N ALA A 64 2.17 1.47 8.30
CA ALA A 64 2.19 1.55 9.77
C ALA A 64 1.12 0.66 10.42
N TYR A 65 0.02 0.31 9.73
CA TYR A 65 -1.01 -0.57 10.24
C TYR A 65 -0.55 -2.03 10.40
N ALA A 66 0.58 -2.41 9.78
CA ALA A 66 1.17 -3.73 9.89
C ALA A 66 2.07 -3.90 11.14
N HIS A 67 2.20 -2.84 11.95
CA HIS A 67 2.97 -2.79 13.20
C HIS A 67 2.05 -2.69 14.42
#